data_AF-A0A8T2W4I1-F1
#
_entry.id   AF-A0A8T2W4I1-F1
#
_cell.length_a   1.000
_cell.length_b   1.000
_cell.length_c   1.000
_cell.angle_alpha   90.00
_cell.angle_beta   90.00
_cell.angle_gamma   90.00
#
_symmetry.space_group_name_H-M   'P 1'
#
loop_
_entity.id
_entity.type
_entity.pdbx_description
1 polymer ?
#
loop_
_entity_poly.entity_id
_entity_poly.type
_entity_poly.pdbx_seq_one_letter_code
_entity_poly.pdbx_strand_id
1 'polypeptide(L)'
;MSSRRPGQSTLAVFIQALEGTKLVIELRRDTIIRGTLSSVDESLNLQLTDATVKTLDGTQRSAANLHVRGSAVRFIHLPGNLEPAAAVEAHRRRIAQAHREHAAKQGAVAAMEKGKQLELGGGGGGSRGGQ
;
A
#
# COMPACT_ATOMS: atom_id res chain seq x y z
N MET A 1 1.20 -8.22 -26.11
CA MET A 1 0.63 -6.94 -25.64
C MET A 1 0.59 -6.97 -24.12
N SER A 2 1.30 -6.06 -23.43
CA SER A 2 1.39 -6.07 -21.97
C SER A 2 0.05 -5.68 -21.35
N SER A 3 -0.58 -6.57 -20.58
CA SER A 3 -1.81 -6.29 -19.84
C SER A 3 -1.51 -5.27 -18.75
N ARG A 4 -1.94 -4.01 -18.94
CA ARG A 4 -1.82 -2.97 -17.92
C ARG A 4 -2.77 -3.31 -16.78
N ARG A 5 -2.21 -3.52 -15.58
CA ARG A 5 -3.02 -3.61 -14.35
C ARG A 5 -3.77 -2.28 -14.16
N PRO A 6 -5.08 -2.30 -13.87
CA PRO A 6 -5.81 -1.11 -13.42
C PRO A 6 -5.05 -0.39 -12.29
N GLY A 7 -5.11 0.93 -12.24
CA GLY A 7 -4.44 1.75 -11.21
C GLY A 7 -2.94 2.02 -11.42
N GLN A 8 -2.18 1.18 -12.14
CA GLN A 8 -0.71 1.33 -12.27
C GLN A 8 -0.24 2.33 -13.34
N SER A 9 -1.17 2.86 -14.13
CA SER A 9 -0.91 3.86 -15.18
C SER A 9 -1.71 5.15 -15.00
N THR A 10 -2.31 5.36 -13.83
CA THR A 10 -3.06 6.59 -13.51
C THR A 10 -2.22 7.48 -12.59
N LEU A 11 -2.68 8.71 -12.35
CA LEU A 11 -2.05 9.60 -11.37
C LEU A 11 -2.09 9.04 -9.94
N ALA A 12 -2.99 8.08 -9.64
CA ALA A 12 -3.08 7.46 -8.32
C ALA A 12 -1.74 6.83 -7.90
N VAL A 13 -1.02 6.17 -8.81
CA VAL A 13 0.29 5.57 -8.51
C VAL A 13 1.32 6.61 -8.06
N PHE A 14 1.22 7.84 -8.57
CA PHE A 14 2.09 8.92 -8.13
C PHE A 14 1.76 9.37 -6.71
N ILE A 15 0.47 9.51 -6.37
CA ILE A 15 0.08 9.86 -5.00
C ILE A 15 0.39 8.72 -4.02
N GLN A 16 0.25 7.46 -4.42
CA GLN A 16 0.69 6.28 -3.66
C GLN A 16 2.21 6.30 -3.40
N ALA A 17 2.99 6.87 -4.31
CA ALA A 17 4.43 7.04 -4.09
C ALA A 17 4.77 8.02 -2.97
N LEU A 18 3.82 8.87 -2.55
CA LEU A 18 3.99 9.86 -1.48
C LEU A 18 3.51 9.35 -0.11
N GLU A 19 3.06 8.10 0.00
CA GLU A 19 2.72 7.49 1.29
C GLU A 19 3.89 7.61 2.29
N GLY A 20 3.57 7.98 3.52
CA GLY A 20 4.54 8.35 4.57
C GLY A 20 5.01 9.80 4.54
N THR A 21 4.62 10.60 3.54
CA THR A 21 5.03 12.00 3.41
C THR A 21 4.01 12.96 4.02
N LYS A 22 4.48 14.03 4.66
CA LYS A 22 3.63 15.12 5.12
C LYS A 22 3.24 16.03 3.95
N LEU A 23 1.93 16.16 3.70
CA LEU A 23 1.37 16.91 2.59
C LEU A 23 0.47 18.05 3.07
N VAL A 24 0.32 19.05 2.20
CA VAL A 24 -0.73 20.07 2.32
C VAL A 24 -1.76 19.82 1.23
N ILE A 25 -3.03 19.73 1.61
CA ILE A 25 -4.13 19.39 0.71
C ILE A 25 -5.15 20.51 0.78
N GLU A 26 -5.50 21.07 -0.36
CA GLU A 26 -6.60 22.02 -0.49
C GLU A 26 -7.86 21.29 -0.95
N LEU A 27 -8.96 21.51 -0.25
CA LEU A 27 -10.27 21.02 -0.65
C LEU A 27 -11.05 22.07 -1.45
N ARG A 28 -12.06 21.62 -2.19
CA ARG A 28 -12.95 22.47 -3.01
C ARG A 28 -13.76 23.49 -2.19
N ARG A 29 -13.96 23.25 -0.90
CA ARG A 29 -14.70 24.14 0.02
C ARG A 29 -13.75 24.96 0.90
N ASP A 30 -12.66 25.43 0.29
CA ASP A 30 -11.67 26.31 0.91
C ASP A 30 -11.21 25.87 2.31
N THR A 31 -10.96 24.57 2.42
CA THR A 31 -10.40 23.95 3.61
C THR A 31 -9.00 23.46 3.29
N ILE A 32 -8.06 23.75 4.17
CA ILE A 32 -6.67 23.31 4.05
C ILE A 32 -6.43 22.22 5.09
N ILE A 33 -5.88 21.10 4.64
CA ILE A 33 -5.49 19.98 5.50
C ILE A 33 -3.97 19.86 5.44
N ARG A 34 -3.34 19.69 6.61
CA ARG A 34 -1.92 19.34 6.72
C ARG A 34 -1.81 18.05 7.50
N GLY A 35 -1.21 17.00 6.93
CA GLY A 35 -1.10 15.70 7.58
C GLY A 35 -0.18 14.74 6.83
N THR A 36 0.07 13.57 7.41
CA THR A 36 0.91 12.53 6.80
C THR A 36 0.04 11.57 6.01
N LEU A 37 0.30 11.40 4.70
CA LEU A 37 -0.44 10.47 3.85
C LEU A 37 -0.17 9.04 4.29
N SER A 38 -1.18 8.33 4.80
CA SER A 38 -1.04 6.94 5.20
C SER A 38 -1.39 5.97 4.07
N SER A 39 -2.42 6.27 3.27
CA SER A 39 -2.77 5.48 2.11
C SER A 39 -3.66 6.25 1.13
N VAL A 40 -3.71 5.78 -0.11
CA VAL A 40 -4.61 6.30 -1.15
C VAL A 40 -5.12 5.17 -2.06
N ASP A 41 -6.40 5.25 -2.43
CA ASP A 41 -7.02 4.32 -3.37
C ASP A 41 -7.00 4.83 -4.82
N GLU A 42 -7.50 4.00 -5.74
CA GLU A 42 -7.55 4.33 -7.18
C GLU A 42 -8.46 5.53 -7.51
N SER A 43 -9.39 5.87 -6.60
CA SER A 43 -10.29 7.01 -6.71
C SER A 43 -9.73 8.27 -6.05
N LEU A 44 -8.48 8.23 -5.61
CA LEU A 44 -7.79 9.29 -4.86
C LEU A 44 -8.46 9.62 -3.52
N ASN A 45 -9.19 8.68 -2.91
CA ASN A 45 -9.59 8.85 -1.52
C ASN A 45 -8.35 8.68 -0.64
N LEU A 46 -8.12 9.65 0.24
CA LEU A 46 -6.91 9.75 1.04
C LEU A 46 -7.21 9.37 2.48
N GLN A 47 -6.28 8.63 3.09
CA GLN A 47 -6.19 8.47 4.53
C GLN A 47 -4.98 9.27 5.02
N LEU A 48 -5.18 10.07 6.06
CA LEU A 48 -4.17 10.91 6.66
C LEU A 48 -4.06 10.60 8.14
N THR A 49 -2.83 10.69 8.65
CA THR A 49 -2.51 10.63 10.07
C THR A 49 -1.92 11.96 10.53
N ASP A 50 -2.05 12.26 11.83
CA ASP A 50 -1.56 13.48 12.46
C ASP A 50 -1.97 14.75 11.70
N ALA A 51 -3.26 14.82 11.36
CA ALA A 51 -3.82 15.82 10.47
C ALA A 51 -4.32 17.05 11.25
N THR A 52 -4.12 18.23 10.66
CA THR A 52 -4.73 19.49 11.08
C THR A 52 -5.57 20.03 9.93
N VAL A 53 -6.83 20.31 10.21
CA VAL A 53 -7.80 20.89 9.28
C VAL A 53 -8.00 22.35 9.65
N LYS A 54 -7.86 23.25 8.67
CA LYS A 54 -8.08 24.69 8.82
C LYS A 54 -9.08 25.17 7.78
N THR A 55 -10.13 25.85 8.22
CA THR A 55 -11.15 26.47 7.37
C THR A 55 -10.91 27.97 7.21
N LEU A 56 -11.56 28.60 6.23
CA LEU A 56 -11.40 30.05 5.95
C LEU A 56 -11.81 30.96 7.11
N ASP A 57 -12.78 30.54 7.90
CA ASP A 57 -13.25 31.23 9.10
C ASP A 57 -12.20 31.24 10.24
N GLY A 58 -11.06 30.57 10.04
CA GLY A 58 -9.98 30.46 11.02
C GLY A 58 -10.12 29.28 11.98
N THR A 59 -11.21 28.50 11.90
CA THR A 59 -11.37 27.32 12.74
C THR A 59 -10.29 26.29 12.42
N GLN A 60 -9.61 25.80 13.45
CA GLN A 60 -8.59 24.76 13.34
C GLN A 60 -8.97 23.54 14.19
N ARG A 61 -8.86 22.34 13.62
CA ARG A 61 -9.11 21.07 14.32
C ARG A 61 -8.02 20.07 14.01
N SER A 62 -7.59 19.34 15.03
CA SER A 62 -6.64 18.24 14.88
C SER A 62 -7.37 16.90 14.86
N ALA A 63 -6.87 15.95 14.07
CA ALA A 63 -7.39 14.61 13.97
C ALA A 63 -6.21 13.62 13.86
N ALA A 64 -6.20 12.59 14.72
CA ALA A 64 -5.20 11.54 14.65
C ALA A 64 -5.32 10.72 13.35
N ASN A 65 -6.56 10.49 12.91
CA ASN A 65 -6.89 9.81 11.65
C ASN A 65 -7.95 10.64 10.91
N LEU A 66 -7.75 10.86 9.61
CA LEU A 66 -8.64 11.66 8.78
C LEU A 66 -8.82 11.01 7.40
N HIS A 67 -10.07 10.73 7.04
CA HIS A 67 -10.43 10.28 5.70
C HIS A 67 -10.90 11.46 4.83
N VAL A 68 -10.38 11.56 3.62
CA VAL A 68 -10.76 12.59 2.65
C VAL A 68 -11.21 11.93 1.36
N ARG A 69 -12.44 12.21 0.93
CA ARG A 69 -12.95 11.76 -0.36
C ARG A 69 -12.16 12.44 -1.49
N GLY A 70 -11.70 11.67 -2.48
CA GLY A 70 -10.89 12.18 -3.60
C GLY A 70 -11.61 13.25 -4.40
N SER A 71 -12.93 13.14 -4.56
CA SER A 71 -13.74 14.17 -5.22
C SER A 71 -13.83 15.49 -4.46
N ALA A 72 -13.39 15.58 -3.20
CA ALA A 72 -13.33 16.84 -2.47
C ALA A 72 -11.97 17.55 -2.64
N VAL A 73 -10.95 16.85 -3.11
CA VAL A 73 -9.59 17.38 -3.27
C VAL A 73 -9.56 18.33 -4.47
N ARG A 74 -8.91 19.48 -4.26
CA ARG A 74 -8.63 20.49 -5.29
C ARG A 74 -7.14 20.48 -5.64
N PHE A 75 -6.26 20.59 -4.65
CA PHE A 75 -4.81 20.52 -4.86
C PHE A 75 -4.11 19.69 -3.79
N ILE A 76 -3.01 19.05 -4.18
CA ILE A 76 -2.04 18.42 -3.28
C ILE A 76 -0.71 19.14 -3.51
N HIS A 77 -0.18 19.76 -2.47
CA HIS A 77 1.11 20.43 -2.51
C HIS A 77 2.22 19.40 -2.39
N LEU A 78 3.13 19.40 -3.36
CA LEU A 78 4.26 18.49 -3.39
C LEU A 78 5.45 19.08 -2.63
N PRO A 79 6.29 18.24 -2.01
CA PRO A 79 7.59 18.68 -1.49
C PRO A 79 8.43 19.31 -2.62
N GLY A 80 9.08 20.43 -2.34
CA GLY A 80 9.80 21.20 -3.38
C GLY A 80 11.00 20.49 -4.01
N ASN A 81 11.52 19.44 -3.37
CA ASN A 81 12.63 18.61 -3.86
C ASN A 81 12.19 17.24 -4.39
N LEU A 82 10.89 17.05 -4.61
CA LEU A 82 10.35 15.80 -5.12
C LEU A 82 10.58 15.69 -6.63
N GLU A 83 11.27 14.62 -7.04
CA GLU A 83 11.33 14.19 -8.44
C GLU A 83 10.23 13.16 -8.74
N PRO A 84 9.16 13.49 -9.49
CA PRO A 84 7.98 12.64 -9.61
C PRO A 84 8.28 11.27 -10.24
N ALA A 85 9.10 11.24 -11.29
CA ALA A 85 9.45 10.00 -11.98
C ALA A 85 10.23 9.04 -11.06
N ALA A 86 11.18 9.58 -10.29
CA ALA A 86 11.96 8.81 -9.33
C ALA A 86 11.07 8.25 -8.21
N ALA A 87 10.13 9.03 -7.70
CA ALA A 87 9.19 8.59 -6.67
C ALA A 87 8.32 7.41 -7.15
N VAL A 88 7.74 7.52 -8.35
CA VAL A 88 6.93 6.44 -8.95
C VAL A 88 7.75 5.17 -9.15
N GLU A 89 8.98 5.30 -9.67
CA GLU A 89 9.85 4.15 -9.92
C GLU A 89 10.25 3.46 -8.60
N ALA A 90 10.62 4.23 -7.57
CA ALA A 90 10.91 3.70 -6.25
C ALA A 90 9.69 2.97 -5.66
N HIS A 91 8.49 3.54 -5.83
CA HIS A 91 7.26 2.92 -5.36
C HIS A 91 6.96 1.59 -6.08
N ARG A 92 7.11 1.54 -7.41
CA ARG A 92 6.97 0.31 -8.20
C ARG A 92 7.94 -0.77 -7.77
N ARG A 93 9.22 -0.41 -7.52
CA ARG A 93 10.23 -1.35 -7.03
C ARG A 93 9.85 -1.94 -5.68
N ARG A 94 9.37 -1.12 -4.74
CA ARG A 94 8.93 -1.57 -3.42
C ARG A 94 7.78 -2.59 -3.52
N ILE A 95 6.77 -2.30 -4.34
CA ILE A 95 5.64 -3.21 -4.58
C ILE A 95 6.13 -4.52 -5.21
N ALA A 96 6.98 -4.44 -6.25
CA ALA A 96 7.50 -5.64 -6.92
C ALA A 96 8.32 -6.52 -5.96
N GLN A 97 9.14 -5.91 -5.09
CA GLN A 97 9.88 -6.62 -4.06
C GLN A 97 8.94 -7.30 -3.05
N ALA A 98 7.97 -6.57 -2.51
CA ALA A 98 6.98 -7.14 -1.59
C ALA A 98 6.26 -8.35 -2.20
N HIS A 99 5.81 -8.25 -3.46
CA HIS A 99 5.19 -9.39 -4.15
C HIS A 99 6.12 -10.60 -4.27
N ARG A 100 7.40 -10.40 -4.62
CA ARG A 100 8.38 -11.50 -4.69
C ARG A 100 8.58 -12.16 -3.33
N GLU A 101 8.70 -11.37 -2.27
CA GLU A 101 8.85 -11.88 -0.90
C GLU A 101 7.61 -12.64 -0.43
N HIS A 102 6.41 -12.14 -0.71
CA HIS A 102 5.16 -12.84 -0.40
C HIS A 102 5.04 -14.16 -1.16
N ALA A 103 5.35 -14.18 -2.46
CA ALA A 103 5.34 -15.40 -3.27
C ALA A 103 6.38 -16.44 -2.77
N ALA A 104 7.59 -16.00 -2.41
CA ALA A 104 8.62 -16.87 -1.86
C ALA A 104 8.19 -17.49 -0.51
N LYS A 105 7.59 -16.69 0.39
CA LYS A 105 7.06 -17.18 1.67
C LYS A 105 5.92 -18.19 1.46
N GLN A 106 4.99 -17.92 0.53
CA GLN A 106 3.90 -18.84 0.22
C GLN A 106 4.41 -20.18 -0.38
N GLY A 107 5.41 -20.13 -1.26
CA GLY A 107 6.05 -21.33 -1.80
C GLY A 107 6.75 -22.17 -0.73
N ALA A 108 7.42 -21.52 0.22
CA ALA A 108 8.06 -22.20 1.35
C ALA A 108 7.05 -22.88 2.29
N VAL A 109 5.92 -22.22 2.58
CA VAL A 109 4.84 -22.81 3.41
C VAL A 109 4.22 -24.02 2.72
N ALA A 110 3.91 -23.94 1.42
CA ALA A 110 3.34 -25.05 0.67
C ALA A 110 4.30 -26.26 0.56
N ALA A 111 5.61 -26.02 0.46
CA ALA A 111 6.61 -27.07 0.47
C ALA A 111 6.72 -27.76 1.85
N MET A 112 6.62 -26.99 2.93
CA MET A 112 6.65 -27.50 4.31
C MET A 112 5.42 -28.37 4.65
N GLU A 113 4.23 -27.97 4.17
CA GLU A 113 3.00 -28.76 4.33
C GLU A 113 3.05 -30.09 3.56
N LYS A 114 3.59 -30.10 2.33
CA LYS A 114 3.85 -31.35 1.59
C LYS A 114 4.87 -32.26 2.28
N GLY A 115 5.91 -31.69 2.87
CA GLY A 115 6.93 -32.45 3.63
C GLY A 115 6.34 -33.15 4.86
N LYS A 116 5.46 -32.47 5.61
CA LYS A 116 4.77 -33.04 6.77
C LYS A 116 3.84 -34.20 6.42
N GLN A 117 3.19 -34.15 5.24
CA GLN A 117 2.31 -35.23 4.79
C GLN A 117 3.07 -36.50 4.39
N LEU A 118 4.34 -36.37 3.99
CA LEU A 118 5.21 -37.51 3.68
C LEU A 118 5.77 -38.19 4.95
N GLU A 119 6.07 -37.44 6.01
CA GLU A 119 6.56 -38.03 7.28
C GLU A 119 5.48 -38.79 8.07
N LEU A 120 4.20 -38.44 7.92
CA LEU A 120 3.09 -39.13 8.59
C LEU A 120 2.60 -40.40 7.86
N GLY A 121 3.15 -40.71 6.68
CA GLY A 121 2.83 -41.93 5.91
C GLY A 121 3.80 -43.10 6.13
N GLY A 122 4.88 -42.92 6.89
CA GLY A 122 5.96 -43.89 7.05
C GLY A 122 5.85 -44.75 8.31
N GLY A 123 4.69 -45.37 8.57
CA GLY A 123 4.49 -46.26 9.72
C GLY A 123 3.95 -47.61 9.28
N GLY A 124 4.83 -48.55 8.90
CA GLY A 124 4.41 -49.89 8.49
C GLY A 124 5.56 -50.84 8.17
N GLY A 125 6.59 -50.89 9.02
CA GLY A 125 7.59 -51.97 8.98
C GLY A 125 7.04 -53.23 9.64
N GLY A 126 7.05 -54.35 8.90
CA GLY A 126 6.66 -55.66 9.41
C GLY A 126 7.15 -56.78 8.50
N SER A 127 8.45 -57.05 8.54
CA SER A 127 9.07 -58.23 7.91
C SER A 127 8.89 -59.43 8.83
N ARG A 128 8.37 -60.57 8.32
CA ARG A 128 8.72 -61.93 8.80
C ARG A 128 8.07 -63.04 7.95
N GLY A 129 8.92 -63.73 7.19
CA GLY A 129 9.07 -65.20 7.12
C GLY A 129 7.88 -66.08 6.71
N GLY A 130 8.12 -66.94 5.72
CA GLY A 130 7.27 -68.11 5.50
C GLY A 130 7.59 -68.94 4.26
N GLN A 131 8.47 -69.93 4.47
CA GLN A 131 8.67 -71.19 3.73
C GLN A 131 9.35 -71.15 2.36
#